data_AF-A0A1M6B4T0-F1
#
_entry.id   AF-A0A1M6B4T0-F1
#
_cell.length_a   1.000
_cell.length_b   1.000
_cell.length_c   1.000
_cell.angle_alpha   90.00
_cell.angle_beta   90.00
_cell.angle_gamma   90.00
#
_symmetry.space_group_name_H-M   'P 1'
#
loop_
_entity.id
_entity.type
_entity.pdbx_description
1 polymer ?
#
loop_
_entity_poly.entity_id
_entity_poly.type
_entity_poly.pdbx_seq_one_letter_code
_entity_poly.pdbx_strand_id
1 'polypeptide(L)'
;MQSDIKFIADHYGLDTQLDKAIEENAELIVAIQKLKQARKSGTLAEIRKAEEAVVSELADVYITSTELKYLMEINHAVNTEIERKIERQLARIEEGE
;
A
#
# COMPACT_ATOMS: atom_id res chain seq x y z
N MET A 1 12.62 -5.15 -11.96
CA MET A 1 11.61 -4.71 -10.97
C MET A 1 12.25 -4.44 -9.61
N GLN A 2 12.63 -5.46 -8.82
CA GLN A 2 13.29 -5.22 -7.52
C GLN A 2 14.64 -4.49 -7.63
N SER A 3 15.39 -4.70 -8.73
CA SER A 3 16.62 -3.95 -9.03
C SER A 3 16.35 -2.47 -9.28
N ASP A 4 15.25 -2.16 -9.97
CA ASP A 4 14.96 -0.82 -10.47
C ASP A 4 14.37 0.03 -9.34
N ILE A 5 13.51 -0.57 -8.50
CA ILE A 5 12.98 0.06 -7.27
C ILE A 5 14.12 0.44 -6.32
N LYS A 6 15.12 -0.43 -6.14
CA LYS A 6 16.29 -0.12 -5.31
C LYS A 6 17.12 1.02 -5.90
N PHE A 7 17.32 1.01 -7.22
CA PHE A 7 18.03 2.09 -7.90
C PHE A 7 17.34 3.45 -7.73
N ILE A 8 16.00 3.48 -7.80
CA ILE A 8 15.20 4.69 -7.54
C ILE A 8 15.34 5.12 -6.07
N ALA A 9 15.25 4.17 -5.13
CA ALA A 9 15.43 4.42 -3.72
C ALA A 9 16.81 5.03 -3.40
N ASP A 10 17.88 4.47 -3.96
CA ASP A 10 19.25 4.96 -3.78
C ASP A 10 19.45 6.36 -4.38
N HIS A 11 18.76 6.67 -5.48
CA HIS A 11 18.84 7.99 -6.13
C HIS A 11 18.21 9.09 -5.29
N TYR A 12 17.02 8.86 -4.74
CA TYR A 12 16.25 9.88 -4.01
C TYR A 12 16.54 9.92 -2.50
N GLY A 13 16.98 8.81 -1.91
CA GLY A 13 17.32 8.70 -0.49
C GLY A 13 16.10 8.60 0.44
N LEU A 14 16.38 8.31 1.72
CA LEU A 14 15.37 7.95 2.71
C LEU A 14 14.36 9.06 3.01
N ASP A 15 14.79 10.28 3.28
CA ASP A 15 13.88 11.37 3.66
C ASP A 15 12.88 11.68 2.53
N THR A 16 13.35 11.76 1.28
CA THR A 16 12.49 11.94 0.11
C THR A 16 11.47 10.81 -0.02
N GLN A 17 11.91 9.56 0.19
CA GLN A 17 11.02 8.40 0.05
C GLN A 17 10.04 8.26 1.23
N LEU A 18 10.37 8.78 2.41
CA LEU A 18 9.42 8.90 3.53
C LEU A 18 8.31 9.89 3.19
N ASP A 19 8.65 11.06 2.66
CA ASP A 19 7.66 12.05 2.21
C ASP A 19 6.78 11.48 1.09
N LYS A 20 7.38 10.77 0.13
CA LYS A 20 6.65 10.13 -0.96
C LYS A 20 5.69 9.06 -0.43
N ALA A 21 6.15 8.20 0.49
CA ALA A 21 5.28 7.21 1.10
C ALA A 21 4.08 7.85 1.83
N ILE A 22 4.24 9.01 2.47
CA ILE A 22 3.14 9.74 3.11
C ILE A 22 2.13 10.21 2.05
N GLU A 23 2.59 10.79 0.95
CA GLU A 23 1.75 11.24 -0.17
C GLU A 23 0.93 10.07 -0.75
N GLU A 24 1.59 8.98 -1.12
CA GLU A 24 0.93 7.83 -1.75
C GLU A 24 -0.10 7.17 -0.82
N ASN A 25 0.19 7.09 0.48
CA ASN A 25 -0.78 6.58 1.45
C ASN A 25 -2.01 7.51 1.56
N ALA A 26 -1.82 8.83 1.47
CA ALA A 26 -2.94 9.78 1.48
C ALA A 26 -3.80 9.65 0.20
N GLU A 27 -3.17 9.47 -0.96
CA GLU A 27 -3.86 9.27 -2.24
C GLU A 27 -4.65 7.95 -2.24
N LEU A 28 -4.06 6.86 -1.75
CA LEU A 28 -4.76 5.58 -1.59
C LEU A 28 -5.97 5.69 -0.65
N ILE A 29 -5.85 6.41 0.47
CA ILE A 29 -6.99 6.68 1.37
C ILE A 29 -8.14 7.35 0.60
N VAL A 30 -7.84 8.38 -0.18
CA VAL A 30 -8.84 9.11 -0.98
C VAL A 30 -9.45 8.22 -2.06
N ALA A 31 -8.64 7.41 -2.76
CA ALA A 31 -9.11 6.49 -3.78
C ALA A 31 -10.07 5.44 -3.20
N ILE A 32 -9.74 4.84 -2.05
CA ILE A 32 -10.60 3.88 -1.36
C ILE A 32 -11.91 4.55 -0.92
N GLN A 33 -11.87 5.79 -0.40
CA GLN A 33 -13.08 6.52 -0.02
C GLN A 33 -13.99 6.78 -1.22
N LYS A 34 -13.41 7.22 -2.36
CA LYS A 34 -14.15 7.41 -3.61
C LYS A 34 -14.77 6.12 -4.11
N LEU A 35 -14.06 4.99 -4.04
CA LEU A 35 -14.60 3.68 -4.41
C LEU A 35 -15.79 3.28 -3.53
N LYS A 36 -15.68 3.46 -2.20
CA LYS A 36 -16.80 3.19 -1.29
C LYS A 36 -18.02 4.04 -1.61
N GLN A 37 -17.82 5.33 -1.91
CA GLN A 37 -18.90 6.23 -2.30
C GLN A 37 -19.52 5.83 -3.64
N ALA A 38 -18.70 5.52 -4.65
CA ALA A 38 -19.17 5.10 -5.97
C ALA A 38 -19.97 3.78 -5.88
N ARG A 39 -19.55 2.82 -5.05
CA ARG A 39 -20.30 1.57 -4.83
C ARG A 39 -21.62 1.77 -4.09
N LYS A 40 -21.75 2.84 -3.29
CA LYS A 40 -22.98 3.14 -2.54
C LYS A 40 -24.07 3.77 -3.42
N SER A 41 -23.70 4.68 -4.33
CA SER A 41 -24.70 5.47 -5.07
C SER A 41 -24.24 5.95 -6.46
N GLY A 42 -23.10 5.48 -6.95
CA GLY A 42 -22.55 5.89 -8.24
C GLY A 42 -23.01 5.00 -9.40
N THR A 43 -22.70 5.46 -10.60
CA THR A 43 -22.86 4.71 -11.86
C THR A 43 -21.77 3.65 -12.00
N LEU A 44 -21.99 2.68 -12.89
CA LEU A 44 -20.97 1.68 -13.24
C LEU A 44 -19.67 2.31 -13.76
N ALA A 45 -19.75 3.42 -14.48
CA ALA A 45 -18.58 4.14 -14.97
C ALA A 45 -17.78 4.77 -13.83
N GLU A 46 -18.46 5.36 -12.84
CA GLU A 46 -17.81 5.93 -11.66
C GLU A 46 -17.16 4.85 -10.78
N ILE A 47 -17.81 3.68 -10.64
CA ILE A 47 -17.23 2.54 -9.92
C ILE A 47 -15.94 2.09 -10.60
N ARG A 48 -15.96 1.85 -11.93
CA ARG A 48 -14.77 1.42 -12.68
C ARG A 48 -13.63 2.42 -12.55
N LYS A 49 -13.92 3.71 -12.71
CA LYS A 49 -12.91 4.77 -12.55
C LYS A 49 -12.31 4.78 -11.14
N ALA A 50 -13.13 4.56 -10.11
CA ALA A 50 -12.64 4.51 -8.75
C ALA A 50 -11.82 3.22 -8.47
N GLU A 51 -12.15 2.10 -9.10
CA GLU A 51 -11.36 0.87 -9.04
C GLU A 51 -9.99 1.05 -9.72
N GLU A 52 -9.94 1.67 -10.89
CA GLU A 52 -8.68 2.01 -11.59
C GLU A 52 -7.79 2.92 -10.72
N ALA A 53 -8.38 3.93 -10.07
CA ALA A 53 -7.65 4.78 -9.14
C ALA A 53 -7.06 3.98 -7.98
N VAL A 54 -7.84 3.11 -7.33
CA VAL A 54 -7.33 2.25 -6.24
C VAL A 54 -6.18 1.36 -6.72
N VAL A 55 -6.24 0.82 -7.93
CA VAL A 55 -5.15 0.01 -8.48
C VAL A 55 -3.87 0.84 -8.65
N SER A 56 -3.97 2.07 -9.16
CA SER A 56 -2.83 2.98 -9.29
C SER A 56 -2.20 3.29 -7.94
N GLU A 57 -2.98 3.86 -7.00
CA GLU A 57 -2.42 4.30 -5.72
C GLU A 57 -1.91 3.13 -4.87
N LEU A 58 -2.51 1.95 -5.01
CA LEU A 58 -2.02 0.75 -4.31
C LEU A 58 -0.67 0.28 -4.88
N ALA A 59 -0.46 0.44 -6.19
CA ALA A 59 0.83 0.16 -6.80
C ALA A 59 1.90 1.15 -6.32
N ASP A 60 1.56 2.43 -6.22
CA ASP A 60 2.48 3.46 -5.75
C ASP A 60 2.83 3.28 -4.26
N VAL A 61 1.85 2.95 -3.41
CA VAL A 61 2.09 2.54 -2.00
C VAL A 61 2.96 1.29 -1.91
N TYR A 62 2.77 0.30 -2.79
CA TYR A 62 3.59 -0.91 -2.80
C TYR A 62 5.06 -0.60 -3.14
N ILE A 63 5.28 0.28 -4.13
CA ILE A 63 6.63 0.71 -4.54
C ILE A 63 7.30 1.43 -3.38
N THR A 64 6.69 2.49 -2.86
CA THR A 64 7.28 3.30 -1.78
C THR A 64 7.51 2.48 -0.51
N SER A 65 6.60 1.57 -0.16
CA SER A 65 6.81 0.63 0.95
C SER A 65 8.02 -0.29 0.71
N THR A 66 8.26 -0.72 -0.52
CA THR A 66 9.40 -1.56 -0.88
C THR A 66 10.72 -0.78 -0.80
N GLU A 67 10.72 0.48 -1.25
CA GLU A 67 11.85 1.39 -1.15
C GLU A 67 12.21 1.67 0.32
N LEU A 68 11.23 1.95 1.18
CA LEU A 68 11.45 2.16 2.61
C LEU A 68 12.01 0.91 3.30
N LYS A 69 11.45 -0.27 3.02
CA LYS A 69 11.97 -1.54 3.56
C LYS A 69 13.43 -1.76 3.18
N TYR A 70 13.80 -1.36 1.97
CA TYR A 70 15.17 -1.44 1.48
C TYR A 70 16.10 -0.43 2.15
N LEU A 71 15.77 0.87 2.09
CA LEU A 71 16.61 1.96 2.62
C LEU A 71 16.82 1.88 4.13
N MET A 72 15.84 1.34 4.87
CA MET A 72 15.93 1.16 6.32
C MET A 72 16.48 -0.21 6.73
N GLU A 73 16.76 -1.11 5.76
CA GLU A 73 17.23 -2.48 5.99
C GLU A 73 16.30 -3.34 6.87
N ILE A 74 15.00 -3.02 6.91
CA ILE A 74 13.99 -3.66 7.79
C ILE A 74 13.17 -4.77 7.13
N ASN A 75 13.58 -5.24 5.94
CA ASN A 75 12.83 -6.25 5.18
C ASN A 75 12.42 -7.48 6.00
N HIS A 76 13.36 -8.04 6.76
CA HIS A 76 13.12 -9.23 7.58
C HIS A 76 12.14 -8.93 8.73
N ALA A 77 12.37 -7.86 9.49
CA ALA A 77 11.51 -7.47 10.61
C ALA A 77 10.06 -7.22 10.17
N VAL A 78 9.86 -6.55 9.03
CA VAL A 78 8.51 -6.31 8.46
C VAL A 78 7.84 -7.62 8.06
N ASN A 79 8.56 -8.56 7.44
CA ASN A 79 7.97 -9.84 7.03
C ASN A 79 7.56 -10.69 8.24
N THR A 80 8.40 -10.78 9.27
CA THR A 80 8.06 -11.45 10.54
C THR A 80 6.82 -10.82 11.20
N GLU A 81 6.71 -9.49 11.19
CA GLU A 81 5.53 -8.80 11.69
C GLU A 81 4.27 -9.07 10.86
N ILE A 82 4.39 -9.22 9.54
CA ILE A 82 3.28 -9.60 8.66
C ILE A 82 2.79 -11.01 9.01
N GLU A 83 3.70 -11.99 9.11
CA GLU A 83 3.37 -13.39 9.46
C GLU A 83 2.61 -13.46 10.79
N ARG A 84 3.15 -12.83 11.84
CA ARG A 84 2.51 -12.74 13.16
C ARG A 84 1.10 -12.13 13.10
N LYS A 85 0.92 -11.08 12.28
CA LYS A 85 -0.39 -10.43 12.12
C LYS A 85 -1.38 -11.33 11.40
N ILE A 86 -0.95 -12.06 10.36
CA ILE A 86 -1.80 -13.01 9.63
C ILE A 86 -2.24 -14.14 10.54
N GLU A 87 -1.31 -14.79 11.24
CA GLU A 87 -1.60 -15.86 12.21
C GLU A 87 -2.66 -15.41 13.23
N ARG A 88 -2.50 -14.20 13.78
CA ARG A 88 -3.48 -13.62 14.71
C ARG A 88 -4.85 -13.39 14.08
N GLN A 89 -4.93 -12.97 12.82
CA GLN A 89 -6.23 -12.81 12.15
C GLN A 89 -6.89 -14.16 11.84
N LEU A 90 -6.12 -15.17 11.45
CA LEU A 90 -6.64 -16.52 11.22
C LEU A 90 -7.22 -17.12 12.51
N ALA A 91 -6.53 -16.99 13.64
CA ALA A 91 -7.03 -17.46 14.93
C ALA A 91 -8.37 -16.80 15.32
N ARG A 92 -8.53 -15.50 15.08
CA ARG A 92 -9.81 -14.79 15.33
C ARG A 92 -10.96 -15.32 14.47
N ILE A 93 -10.68 -15.58 13.20
CA ILE A 93 -11.66 -16.17 12.27
C ILE A 93 -12.05 -17.58 12.73
N GLU A 94 -11.10 -18.39 13.22
CA GLU A 94 -11.37 -19.73 13.78
C GLU A 94 -12.18 -19.67 15.08
N GLU A 95 -11.95 -18.64 15.90
CA GLU A 95 -12.69 -18.37 17.14
C GLU A 95 -14.08 -17.75 16.90
N GLY A 96 -14.40 -17.35 15.66
CA GLY A 96 -15.71 -16.86 15.24
C GLY A 96 -15.93 -15.34 15.39
N GLU A 97 -14.87 -14.54 15.48
CA GLU A 97 -14.91 -13.09 15.20
C GLU A 97 -15.00 -12.80 13.69
#